data_AF-F4HL13-F1
#
_entry.id   AF-F4HL13-F1
#
_cell.length_a   1.000
_cell.length_b   1.000
_cell.length_c   1.000
_cell.angle_alpha   90.00
_cell.angle_beta   90.00
_cell.angle_gamma   90.00
#
_symmetry.space_group_name_H-M   'P 1'
#
loop_
_entity.id
_entity.type
_entity.pdbx_description
1 polymer ?
#
loop_
_entity_poly.entity_id
_entity_poly.type
_entity_poly.pdbx_seq_one_letter_code
_entity_poly.pdbx_strand_id
1 'polypeptide(L)' 'MVNIEEILADVRPYIEYYSRLKELVMRLSKESRDINELIEKLMEEERKVPEPFRTDIKILINRLENLR' A
#
# COMPACT_ATOMS: atom_id res chain seq x y z
N MET A 1 1.02 -16.86 -3.12
CA MET A 1 1.58 -15.87 -2.17
C MET A 1 1.50 -14.53 -2.87
N VAL A 2 0.92 -13.51 -2.22
CA VAL A 2 0.80 -12.17 -2.81
C VAL A 2 2.18 -11.52 -2.84
N ASN A 3 2.68 -11.18 -4.03
CA ASN A 3 3.98 -10.52 -4.18
C ASN A 3 3.79 -8.99 -4.15
N ILE A 4 4.19 -8.38 -3.04
CA ILE A 4 4.05 -6.93 -2.82
C ILE A 4 4.84 -6.11 -3.85
N GLU A 5 6.00 -6.60 -4.30
CA GLU A 5 6.81 -5.88 -5.27
C GLU A 5 6.14 -5.82 -6.66
N GLU A 6 5.48 -6.90 -7.07
CA GLU A 6 4.68 -6.93 -8.30
C GLU A 6 3.50 -5.96 -8.22
N ILE A 7 2.81 -5.93 -7.07
CA ILE A 7 1.68 -5.02 -6.87
C ILE A 7 2.13 -3.56 -6.88
N LEU A 8 3.26 -3.26 -6.24
CA LEU A 8 3.85 -1.92 -6.31
C LEU A 8 4.22 -1.56 -7.75
N ALA A 9 4.77 -2.50 -8.53
CA ALA A 9 5.06 -2.27 -9.94
C ALA A 9 3.78 -1.99 -10.76
N ASP A 10 2.70 -2.73 -10.51
CA ASP A 10 1.40 -2.53 -11.17
C ASP A 10 0.81 -1.14 -10.92
N VAL A 11 0.86 -0.67 -9.66
CA VAL A 11 0.28 0.64 -9.32
C VAL A 11 1.21 1.80 -9.66
N ARG A 12 2.51 1.56 -9.88
CA ARG A 12 3.53 2.60 -10.10
C ARG A 12 3.13 3.70 -11.09
N PRO A 13 2.48 3.44 -12.25
CA PRO A 13 2.06 4.50 -13.18
C PRO A 13 1.07 5.51 -12.61
N TYR A 14 0.40 5.17 -11.50
CA TYR A 14 -0.66 5.97 -10.87
C TYR A 14 -0.20 6.63 -9.56
N ILE A 15 1.03 6.39 -9.12
CA ILE A 15 1.53 6.82 -7.80
C ILE A 15 2.49 7.99 -7.96
N GLU A 16 2.24 9.09 -7.25
CA GLU A 16 3.10 10.28 -7.28
C GLU A 16 4.34 10.08 -6.38
N TYR A 17 4.16 9.53 -5.18
CA TYR A 17 5.23 9.34 -4.19
C TYR A 17 5.66 7.88 -4.08
N TYR A 18 6.01 7.26 -5.21
CA TYR A 18 6.27 5.82 -5.28
C TYR A 18 7.31 5.31 -4.29
N SER A 19 8.46 6.01 -4.16
CA SER A 19 9.50 5.60 -3.23
C SER A 19 9.01 5.61 -1.78
N ARG A 20 8.26 6.65 -1.39
CA ARG A 20 7.67 6.79 -0.05
C ARG A 20 6.62 5.71 0.21
N LEU A 21 5.77 5.42 -0.78
CA LEU A 21 4.77 4.35 -0.69
C LEU A 21 5.45 2.98 -0.54
N LYS A 22 6.49 2.72 -1.34
CA LYS A 22 7.27 1.47 -1.26
C LYS A 22 7.89 1.30 0.13
N GLU A 23 8.54 2.32 0.67
CA GLU A 23 9.12 2.27 2.03
C GLU A 23 8.06 1.97 3.09
N LEU A 24 6.91 2.65 3.03
CA LEU A 24 5.79 2.44 3.93
C LEU A 24 5.31 0.98 3.89
N VAL A 25 5.03 0.46 2.69
CA VAL A 25 4.46 -0.87 2.50
C VAL A 25 5.46 -1.96 2.86
N MET A 26 6.75 -1.79 2.54
CA MET A 26 7.81 -2.73 2.91
C MET A 26 8.03 -2.77 4.42
N ARG A 27 7.84 -1.66 5.13
CA ARG A 27 7.85 -1.64 6.59
C ARG A 27 6.64 -2.38 7.16
N LEU A 28 5.43 -2.00 6.75
CA LEU A 28 4.20 -2.57 7.29
C LEU A 28 4.07 -4.07 6.99
N SER A 29 4.48 -4.51 5.80
CA SER A 29 4.44 -5.94 5.42
C SER A 29 5.33 -6.83 6.28
N LYS A 30 6.46 -6.31 6.80
CA LYS A 30 7.30 -7.05 7.76
C LYS A 30 6.63 -7.19 9.13
N GLU A 31 5.72 -6.28 9.45
CA GLU A 31 4.99 -6.27 10.72
C GLU A 31 3.61 -6.94 10.60
N SER A 32 3.20 -7.37 9.41
CA SER A 32 1.91 -8.00 9.14
C SER A 32 2.08 -9.50 8.95
N ARG A 33 1.14 -10.29 9.46
CA ARG A 33 1.13 -11.75 9.32
C ARG A 33 0.57 -12.20 7.98
N ASP A 34 -0.36 -11.43 7.43
CA ASP A 34 -1.02 -11.69 6.16
C ASP A 34 -1.43 -10.39 5.44
N ILE A 35 -2.09 -10.57 4.29
CA ILE A 35 -2.54 -9.47 3.44
C ILE A 35 -3.64 -8.62 4.09
N ASN A 36 -4.51 -9.20 4.92
CA ASN A 36 -5.59 -8.46 5.58
C ASN A 36 -5.00 -7.53 6.64
N GLU A 37 -4.05 -8.04 7.45
CA GLU A 37 -3.36 -7.21 8.45
C GLU A 37 -2.56 -6.07 7.78
N LEU A 38 -1.99 -6.31 6.60
CA LEU A 38 -1.32 -5.25 5.83
C LEU A 38 -2.31 -4.16 5.36
N ILE A 39 -3.47 -4.57 4.83
CA ILE A 39 -4.51 -3.64 4.38
C ILE A 39 -5.02 -2.80 5.56
N GLU A 40 -5.29 -3.42 6.72
CA GLU A 40 -5.73 -2.72 7.94
C GLU A 40 -4.71 -1.64 8.35
N LYS A 41 -3.42 -1.99 8.40
CA LYS A 41 -2.35 -1.02 8.72
C LYS A 41 -2.23 0.10 7.69
N LEU A 42 -2.41 -0.20 6.39
CA LEU A 42 -2.41 0.82 5.35
C LEU A 42 -3.60 1.77 5.48
N MET A 43 -4.79 1.26 5.84
CA MET A 43 -5.97 2.09 6.13
C MET A 43 -5.75 3.00 7.34
N GLU A 44 -5.05 2.54 8.37
CA GLU A 44 -4.69 3.39 9.50
C GLU A 44 -3.74 4.52 9.10
N GLU A 45 -2.73 4.24 8.27
CA GLU A 45 -1.78 5.24 7.79
C GLU A 45 -2.42 6.23 6.80
N GLU A 46 -3.31 5.74 5.93
CA GLU A 46 -4.13 6.55 5.00
C GLU A 46 -4.86 7.69 5.73
N ARG A 47 -5.47 7.40 6.89
CA ARG A 47 -6.19 8.39 7.71
C ARG A 47 -5.29 9.45 8.34
N LYS A 48 -4.01 9.13 8.57
CA LYS A 48 -3.03 10.00 9.24
C LYS A 48 -2.30 10.94 8.27
N VAL A 49 -2.19 10.54 7.00
CA VAL A 49 -1.45 11.33 6.02
C VAL A 49 -2.34 12.35 5.29
N PRO A 50 -1.80 13.53 4.93
CA PRO A 50 -2.50 14.47 4.08
C PRO A 50 -2.45 14.04 2.59
N GLU A 51 -3.31 14.65 1.78
CA GLU A 51 -3.17 14.62 0.33
C GLU A 51 -1.87 15.33 -0.11
N PRO A 52 -1.27 14.95 -1.25
CA PRO A 52 -1.71 13.93 -2.21
C PRO A 52 -1.34 12.47 -1.84
N PHE A 53 -0.47 12.27 -0.83
CA PHE A 53 0.04 10.93 -0.49
C PHE A 53 -1.05 9.96 0.00
N ARG A 54 -2.12 10.48 0.61
CA ARG A 54 -3.31 9.69 0.94
C ARG A 54 -3.90 8.99 -0.29
N THR A 55 -3.97 9.67 -1.43
CA THR A 55 -4.48 9.09 -2.68
C THR A 55 -3.61 7.93 -3.16
N ASP A 56 -2.27 8.04 -3.05
CA ASP A 56 -1.35 6.94 -3.39
C ASP A 56 -1.62 5.68 -2.56
N ILE A 57 -1.85 5.85 -1.25
CA ILE A 57 -2.18 4.73 -0.35
C ILE A 57 -3.53 4.11 -0.72
N LYS A 58 -4.55 4.92 -1.05
CA LYS A 58 -5.86 4.41 -1.50
C LYS A 58 -5.78 3.57 -2.77
N ILE A 59 -4.99 4.01 -3.75
CA ILE A 59 -4.79 3.25 -5.00
C ILE A 59 -4.23 1.86 -4.70
N LEU A 60 -3.23 1.79 -3.80
CA LEU A 60 -2.66 0.52 -3.39
C LEU A 60 -3.65 -0.35 -2.62
N ILE A 61 -4.37 0.20 -1.65
CA ILE A 61 -5.39 -0.55 -0.88
C ILE A 61 -6.42 -1.17 -1.84
N ASN A 62 -6.96 -0.39 -2.77
CA ASN A 62 -7.90 -0.88 -3.77
C ASN A 62 -7.31 -2.01 -4.61
N ARG A 63 -6.02 -1.92 -4.99
CA ARG A 63 -5.37 -3.00 -5.74
C ARG A 63 -5.22 -4.27 -4.90
N LEU A 64 -4.85 -4.15 -3.63
CA LEU A 64 -4.69 -5.28 -2.71
C LEU A 64 -6.04 -5.97 -2.42
N GLU A 65 -7.12 -5.19 -2.24
CA GLU A 65 -8.47 -5.73 -2.01
C GLU A 65 -9.00 -6.51 -3.22
N ASN A 66 -8.68 -6.09 -4.45
CA ASN A 66 -9.07 -6.81 -5.66
C ASN A 66 -8.30 -8.13 -5.88
N LEU A 67 -7.22 -8.37 -5.12
CA LEU A 67 -6.40 -9.58 -5.20
C LEU A 67 -6.71 -10.59 -4.08
N ARG A 68 -7.60 -10.23 -3.15
CA ARG A 68 -8.11 -11.10 -2.08
C ARG A 68 -9.12 -12.10 -2.63
#